data_AF-K7MJA5-F1
#
_entry.id   AF-K7MJA5-F1
#
_cell.length_a   1.000
_cell.length_b   1.000
_cell.length_c   1.000
_cell.angle_alpha   90.00
_cell.angle_beta   90.00
_cell.angle_gamma   90.00
#
_symmetry.space_group_name_H-M   'P 1'
#
loop_
_entity.id
_entity.type
_entity.pdbx_description
1 polymer ?
#
loop_
_entity_poly.entity_id
_entity_poly.type
_entity_poly.pdbx_seq_one_letter_code
_entity_poly.pdbx_strand_id
1 'polypeptide(L)'
;MLFEYLLNRQSHMSFFEKSDLLFVCLLRPLSFSIQIQEVEIEVANWMPFDEYAAQTFMEKFELLKYTNDIYLAKIDGQYFGFTPVSITSNFFENKNYLYLNVGGLKMCKSL
;
A
#
# COMPACT_ATOMS: atom_id res chain seq x y z
N MET A 1 4.25 13.27 -3.24
CA MET A 1 4.32 11.82 -3.44
C MET A 1 2.92 11.30 -3.19
N LEU A 2 2.23 10.73 -4.19
CA LEU A 2 0.93 10.11 -3.96
C LEU A 2 1.22 8.73 -3.35
N PHE A 3 0.78 8.58 -2.10
CA PHE A 3 0.87 7.38 -1.28
C PHE A 3 -0.54 7.06 -0.85
N GLU A 4 -0.98 5.83 -1.09
CA GLU A 4 -2.27 5.34 -0.62
C GLU A 4 -2.06 4.02 0.09
N TYR A 5 -2.46 3.97 1.35
CA TYR A 5 -2.49 2.74 2.13
C TYR A 5 -3.71 1.92 1.72
N LEU A 6 -3.48 0.70 1.26
CA LEU A 6 -4.51 -0.18 0.71
C LEU A 6 -5.05 -1.12 1.78
N LEU A 7 -4.17 -1.84 2.47
CA LEU A 7 -4.57 -2.82 3.48
C LEU A 7 -3.45 -3.05 4.49
N ASN A 8 -3.81 -3.60 5.65
CA ASN A 8 -2.87 -4.21 6.58
C ASN A 8 -3.17 -5.69 6.75
N ARG A 9 -2.11 -6.43 7.08
CA ARG A 9 -2.18 -7.77 7.63
C ARG A 9 -1.53 -7.78 9.00
N GLN A 10 -2.21 -8.32 9.99
CA GLN A 10 -1.61 -8.69 11.27
C GLN A 10 -1.41 -10.20 11.32
N SER A 11 -0.28 -10.64 11.85
CA SER A 11 -0.02 -12.06 12.12
C SER A 11 0.54 -12.19 13.53
N HIS A 12 -0.21 -12.86 14.40
CA HIS A 12 0.16 -13.02 15.80
C HIS A 12 1.18 -14.16 15.98
N MET A 13 2.16 -13.93 16.84
CA MET A 13 3.20 -14.90 17.24
C MET A 13 3.94 -15.54 16.05
N SER A 14 4.05 -14.83 14.93
CA SER A 14 4.66 -15.33 13.70
C SER A 14 6.19 -15.31 13.71
N PHE A 15 6.80 -14.48 14.57
CA PHE A 15 8.24 -14.32 14.65
C PHE A 15 8.69 -14.07 16.08
N PHE A 16 9.37 -15.07 16.70
CA PHE A 16 9.85 -15.01 18.09
C PHE A 16 8.77 -14.59 19.11
N GLU A 17 7.58 -15.18 19.02
CA GLU A 17 6.43 -14.87 19.87
C GLU A 17 5.92 -13.41 19.77
N LYS A 18 6.43 -12.64 18.79
CA LYS A 18 5.95 -11.29 18.48
C LYS A 18 4.93 -11.31 17.35
N SER A 19 4.10 -10.27 17.33
CA SER A 19 3.16 -10.05 16.23
C SER A 19 3.84 -9.23 15.12
N ASP A 20 3.53 -9.59 13.88
CA ASP A 20 3.93 -8.85 12.69
C ASP A 20 2.77 -7.97 12.18
N LEU A 21 3.11 -6.78 11.70
CA LEU A 21 2.19 -5.85 11.05
C LEU A 21 2.77 -5.47 9.68
N LEU A 22 2.05 -5.85 8.63
CA LEU A 22 2.42 -5.58 7.24
C LEU A 22 1.44 -4.58 6.62
N PHE A 23 1.96 -3.54 5.98
CA PHE A 23 1.20 -2.50 5.30
C PHE A 23 1.46 -2.58 3.80
N VAL A 24 0.41 -2.68 2.99
CA VAL A 24 0.52 -2.64 1.53
C VAL A 24 0.09 -1.25 1.06
N CYS A 25 0.94 -0.63 0.25
CA CYS A 25 0.77 0.76 -0.16
C CYS A 25 0.95 0.89 -1.68
N LEU A 26 0.13 1.73 -2.30
CA LEU A 26 0.31 2.14 -3.68
C LEU A 26 1.20 3.39 -3.72
N LEU A 27 2.31 3.30 -4.46
CA LEU A 27 3.28 4.37 -4.62
C LEU A 27 3.27 4.87 -6.05
N ARG A 28 3.40 6.19 -6.22
CA ARG A 28 3.65 6.79 -7.54
C ARG A 28 5.16 6.97 -7.76
N PRO A 29 5.75 6.37 -8.82
CA PRO A 29 7.16 6.58 -9.13
C PRO A 29 7.45 8.07 -9.43
N LEU A 30 8.65 8.52 -9.06
CA LEU A 30 9.18 9.84 -9.43
C LEU A 30 10.10 9.79 -10.66
N SER A 31 10.59 8.59 -10.98
CA SER A 31 11.41 8.26 -12.15
C SER A 31 11.13 6.81 -12.53
N PHE A 32 11.43 6.45 -13.78
CA PHE A 32 11.37 5.08 -14.29
C PHE A 32 12.76 4.44 -14.42
N SER A 33 13.83 5.20 -14.24
CA SER A 33 15.20 4.65 -14.23
C SER A 33 15.43 3.86 -12.95
N ILE A 34 15.83 2.60 -13.08
CA ILE A 34 16.14 1.72 -11.97
C ILE A 34 17.65 1.78 -11.70
N GLN A 35 18.02 2.04 -10.45
CA GLN A 35 19.37 1.85 -9.94
C GLN A 35 19.30 0.77 -8.88
N ILE A 36 19.87 -0.39 -9.18
CA ILE A 36 19.84 -1.53 -8.25
C ILE A 36 20.82 -1.32 -7.11
N GLN A 37 20.48 -1.82 -5.93
CA GLN A 37 21.39 -1.91 -4.81
C GLN A 37 21.97 -3.32 -4.78
N GLU A 38 23.09 -3.53 -5.50
CA GLU A 38 23.68 -4.85 -5.81
C GLU A 38 24.03 -5.69 -4.57
N VAL A 39 24.16 -5.07 -3.40
CA VAL A 39 24.42 -5.77 -2.12
C VAL A 39 23.18 -6.46 -1.56
N GLU A 40 21.96 -6.08 -1.98
CA GLU A 40 20.68 -6.57 -1.44
C GLU A 40 19.87 -7.35 -2.49
N ILE A 41 19.86 -6.91 -3.74
CA ILE A 41 19.01 -7.49 -4.81
C ILE A 41 19.79 -7.75 -6.09
N GLU A 42 19.51 -8.89 -6.71
CA GLU A 42 20.15 -9.32 -7.96
C GLU A 42 19.59 -8.56 -9.20
N VAL A 43 18.26 -8.39 -9.26
CA VAL A 43 17.56 -7.80 -10.41
C VAL A 43 16.36 -6.98 -9.95
N ALA A 44 16.09 -5.86 -10.64
CA ALA A 44 14.82 -5.16 -10.58
C ALA A 44 14.44 -4.65 -11.97
N ASN A 45 13.21 -4.95 -12.41
CA ASN A 45 12.66 -4.54 -13.70
C ASN A 45 11.21 -4.09 -13.52
N TRP A 46 10.75 -3.20 -14.41
CA TRP A 46 9.32 -2.94 -14.55
C TRP A 46 8.64 -4.17 -15.14
N MET A 47 7.57 -4.61 -14.52
CA MET A 47 6.77 -5.76 -14.95
C MET A 47 5.34 -5.30 -15.22
N PRO A 48 4.74 -5.64 -16.39
CA PRO A 48 3.32 -5.45 -16.62
C PRO A 48 2.49 -6.10 -15.51
N PHE A 49 1.42 -5.46 -15.08
CA PHE A 49 0.59 -5.98 -13.98
C PHE A 49 0.02 -7.37 -14.30
N ASP A 50 -0.44 -7.58 -15.52
CA ASP A 50 -1.00 -8.88 -15.94
C ASP A 50 0.06 -9.99 -15.90
N GLU A 51 1.31 -9.68 -16.21
CA GLU A 51 2.45 -10.61 -16.09
C GLU A 51 2.74 -10.94 -14.63
N TYR A 52 2.73 -9.94 -13.74
CA TYR A 52 2.88 -10.11 -12.30
C TYR A 52 1.74 -10.96 -11.70
N ALA A 53 0.49 -10.63 -12.04
CA ALA A 53 -0.70 -11.31 -11.54
C ALA A 53 -0.79 -12.78 -11.99
N ALA A 54 -0.18 -13.12 -13.13
CA ALA A 54 -0.13 -14.48 -13.67
C ALA A 54 0.98 -15.37 -13.05
N GLN A 55 1.82 -14.84 -12.15
CA GLN A 55 2.91 -15.62 -11.55
C GLN A 55 2.37 -16.79 -10.70
N THR A 56 2.96 -17.96 -10.87
CA THR A 56 2.46 -19.21 -10.24
C THR A 56 2.44 -19.18 -8.71
N PHE A 57 3.26 -18.35 -8.07
CA PHE A 57 3.23 -18.23 -6.61
C PHE A 57 2.06 -17.41 -6.08
N MET A 58 1.37 -16.64 -6.94
CA MET A 58 0.19 -15.86 -6.54
C MET A 58 -0.91 -16.73 -5.94
N GLU A 59 -1.04 -17.96 -6.41
CA GLU A 59 -2.02 -18.91 -5.91
C GLU A 59 -1.79 -19.29 -4.43
N LYS A 60 -0.53 -19.22 -3.96
CA LYS A 60 -0.11 -19.65 -2.63
C LYS A 60 -0.36 -18.62 -1.53
N PHE A 61 -0.49 -17.35 -1.88
CA PHE A 61 -0.55 -16.26 -0.91
C PHE A 61 -1.86 -15.47 -1.04
N GLU A 62 -2.82 -15.78 -0.18
CA GLU A 62 -4.12 -15.10 -0.13
C GLU A 62 -4.01 -13.57 0.04
N LEU A 63 -3.02 -13.11 0.79
CA LEU A 63 -2.67 -11.69 0.91
C LEU A 63 -2.45 -11.02 -0.46
N LEU A 64 -1.74 -11.71 -1.38
CA LEU A 64 -1.44 -11.18 -2.71
C LEU A 64 -2.69 -11.16 -3.59
N LYS A 65 -3.58 -12.16 -3.46
CA LYS A 65 -4.89 -12.16 -4.15
C LYS A 65 -5.72 -10.94 -3.75
N TYR A 66 -5.92 -10.71 -2.46
CA TYR A 66 -6.62 -9.52 -1.97
C TYR A 66 -5.94 -8.21 -2.38
N THR A 67 -4.60 -8.18 -2.40
CA THR A 67 -3.86 -7.01 -2.88
C THR A 67 -4.15 -6.71 -4.35
N ASN A 68 -4.17 -7.73 -5.21
CA ASN A 68 -4.46 -7.59 -6.63
C ASN A 68 -5.92 -7.17 -6.87
N ASP A 69 -6.88 -7.77 -6.16
CA ASP A 69 -8.29 -7.42 -6.25
C ASP A 69 -8.53 -5.95 -5.85
N ILE A 70 -7.88 -5.49 -4.77
CA ILE A 70 -7.94 -4.09 -4.33
C ILE A 70 -7.29 -3.16 -5.36
N TYR A 71 -6.16 -3.55 -5.95
CA TYR A 71 -5.50 -2.76 -6.99
C TYR A 71 -6.38 -2.62 -8.25
N LEU A 72 -7.01 -3.71 -8.71
CA LEU A 72 -7.94 -3.68 -9.84
C LEU A 72 -9.16 -2.79 -9.54
N ALA A 73 -9.79 -2.99 -8.38
CA ALA A 73 -10.90 -2.13 -7.94
C ALA A 73 -10.48 -0.66 -7.80
N LYS A 74 -9.22 -0.39 -7.44
CA LYS A 74 -8.66 0.96 -7.36
C LYS A 74 -8.51 1.60 -8.74
N ILE A 75 -8.01 0.87 -9.73
CA ILE A 75 -7.92 1.35 -11.13
C ILE A 75 -9.31 1.65 -11.68
N ASP A 76 -10.30 0.80 -11.38
CA ASP A 76 -11.69 0.98 -11.80
C ASP A 76 -12.43 2.09 -11.01
N GLY A 77 -11.74 2.78 -10.10
CA GLY A 77 -12.29 3.85 -9.28
C GLY A 77 -13.31 3.39 -8.23
N GLN A 78 -13.39 2.08 -7.98
CA GLN A 78 -14.31 1.45 -7.02
C GLN A 78 -13.69 1.29 -5.62
N TYR A 79 -12.38 1.45 -5.50
CA TYR A 79 -11.68 1.38 -4.22
C TYR A 79 -10.98 2.69 -3.87
N PHE A 80 -11.16 3.14 -2.63
CA PHE A 80 -10.47 4.28 -2.04
C PHE A 80 -9.80 3.82 -0.75
N GLY A 81 -8.47 3.71 -0.79
CA GLY A 81 -7.65 3.48 0.39
C GLY A 81 -7.48 4.74 1.22
N PHE A 82 -6.48 4.71 2.10
CA PHE A 82 -6.23 5.79 3.05
C PHE A 82 -5.07 6.65 2.56
N THR A 83 -5.32 7.96 2.51
CA THR A 83 -4.31 8.94 2.12
C THR A 83 -3.84 9.73 3.35
N PRO A 84 -2.57 10.17 3.41
CA PRO A 84 -2.06 10.93 4.53
C PRO A 84 -2.63 12.35 4.52
N VAL A 85 -3.24 12.75 5.63
CA VAL A 85 -3.75 14.09 5.91
C VAL A 85 -2.91 14.67 7.04
N SER A 86 -2.20 15.76 6.75
CA SER A 86 -1.41 16.46 7.77
C SER A 86 -2.34 17.11 8.79
N ILE A 87 -2.04 16.93 10.07
CA ILE A 87 -2.71 17.60 11.18
C ILE A 87 -1.69 18.37 12.03
N THR A 88 -2.16 19.45 12.64
CA THR A 88 -1.45 20.14 13.71
C THR A 88 -1.71 19.39 15.01
N SER A 89 -0.67 18.94 15.71
CA SER A 89 -0.81 18.35 17.04
C SER A 89 -0.75 19.44 18.09
N ASN A 90 -1.60 19.34 19.11
CA ASN A 90 -1.51 20.20 20.30
C ASN A 90 -0.36 19.78 21.24
N PHE A 91 0.26 18.61 21.00
CA PHE A 91 1.25 18.00 21.88
C PHE A 91 2.68 18.08 21.35
N PHE A 92 2.86 18.22 20.03
CA PHE A 92 4.17 18.19 19.39
C PHE A 92 4.25 19.20 18.24
N GLU A 93 5.38 19.90 18.13
CA GLU A 93 5.65 20.85 17.03
C GLU A 93 5.76 20.16 15.65
N ASN A 94 6.00 18.84 15.65
CA ASN A 94 6.17 18.06 14.44
C ASN A 94 4.85 17.84 13.68
N LYS A 95 4.93 17.80 12.34
CA LYS A 95 3.79 17.41 11.50
C LYS A 95 3.36 15.98 11.84
N ASN A 96 2.09 15.84 12.18
CA ASN A 96 1.46 14.54 12.40
C ASN A 96 0.60 14.20 11.17
N TYR A 97 0.48 12.92 10.84
CA TYR A 97 -0.31 12.47 9.69
C TYR A 97 -1.37 11.49 10.13
N LEU A 98 -2.61 11.74 9.72
CA LEU A 98 -3.70 10.77 9.79
C LEU A 98 -3.84 10.11 8.43
N TYR A 99 -3.89 8.79 8.40
CA TYR A 99 -4.27 8.06 7.19
C TYR A 99 -5.79 7.95 7.21
N LEU A 100 -6.46 8.50 6.20
CA LEU A 100 -7.93 8.56 6.14
C LEU A 100 -8.44 8.22 4.74
N ASN A 101 -9.60 7.56 4.66
CA ASN A 101 -10.36 7.51 3.42
C ASN A 101 -11.02 8.87 3.17
N VAL A 102 -10.28 9.75 2.50
CA VAL A 102 -10.73 11.12 2.18
C VAL A 102 -11.92 11.12 1.23
N GLY A 103 -12.00 10.14 0.32
CA GLY A 103 -13.12 10.00 -0.62
C GLY A 103 -14.44 9.74 0.10
N GLY A 104 -14.46 8.72 0.97
CA GLY A 104 -15.60 8.41 1.83
C GLY A 104 -15.93 9.54 2.78
N LEU A 105 -14.93 10.20 3.38
CA LEU A 105 -15.17 11.34 4.26
C LEU A 105 -15.83 12.52 3.54
N LYS A 106 -15.46 12.80 2.28
CA LYS A 106 -16.11 13.84 1.47
C LYS A 106 -17.56 13.47 1.14
N MET A 107 -17.81 12.22 0.77
CA MET A 107 -19.16 11.71 0.46
C MET A 107 -20.11 11.86 1.66
N CYS A 108 -19.65 11.57 2.88
CA CYS A 108 -20.44 11.75 4.09
C CYS A 108 -20.73 13.22 4.45
N LYS A 109 -19.90 14.17 4.01
CA LYS A 109 -20.10 15.61 4.27
C LYS A 109 -20.95 16.32 3.21
N SER A 110 -21.16 15.68 2.06
CA SER A 110 -22.02 16.17 0.99
C SER A 110 -23.47 15.69 1.10
N LEU A 111 -23.78 14.85 2.10
CA LEU A 111 -25.12 14.45 2.52
C LEU A 111 -25.52 15.26 3.76
#